data_AF-A0A950Q9J2-F1
#
_entry.id   AF-A0A950Q9J2-F1
#
_cell.length_a   1.000
_cell.length_b   1.000
_cell.length_c   1.000
_cell.angle_alpha   90.00
_cell.angle_beta   90.00
_cell.angle_gamma   90.00
#
_symmetry.space_group_name_H-M   'P 1'
#
loop_
_entity.id
_entity.type
_entity.pdbx_description
1 polymer ?
#
loop_
_entity_poly.entity_id
_entity_poly.type
_entity_poly.pdbx_seq_one_letter_code
_entity_poly.pdbx_strand_id
1 'polypeptide(L)'
;ASTNNGERLWTSASHIVVQTRDGRVLRTAGLPHNRTDIRLIRGEGGAPALQGSADTVWQEDFGDLHRYSVLVTCHSTAKGAEGVQNFTSVIPTVRIDEDCHSDQLDWSFTNSYWISPKDGQTWRSIQYISPKSDPLTIELLRPPSK
;
A
#
# COMPACT_ATOMS: atom_id res chain seq x y z
N ALA A 1 -8.42 -12.93 7.38
CA ALA A 1 -7.31 -12.11 7.88
C ALA A 1 -7.38 -12.09 9.40
N SER A 2 -6.27 -12.30 10.09
CA SER A 2 -6.17 -12.01 11.52
C SER A 2 -5.85 -10.52 11.72
N THR A 3 -6.40 -9.89 12.75
CA THR A 3 -6.18 -8.49 13.08
C THR A 3 -5.30 -8.36 14.33
N ASN A 4 -4.28 -7.53 14.26
CA ASN A 4 -3.50 -7.08 15.43
C ASN A 4 -3.13 -5.61 15.22
N ASN A 5 -3.58 -4.70 16.10
CA ASN A 5 -3.26 -3.26 16.04
C ASN A 5 -3.50 -2.57 14.67
N GLY A 6 -4.57 -2.94 13.95
CA GLY A 6 -4.89 -2.38 12.62
C GLY A 6 -4.13 -3.04 11.46
N GLU A 7 -3.16 -3.90 11.76
CA GLU A 7 -2.51 -4.75 10.76
C GLU A 7 -3.35 -5.98 10.44
N ARG A 8 -3.27 -6.41 9.19
CA ARG A 8 -3.98 -7.56 8.64
C ARG A 8 -2.99 -8.48 7.94
N LEU A 9 -3.09 -9.76 8.25
CA LEU A 9 -2.35 -10.81 7.56
C LEU A 9 -3.26 -11.53 6.55
N TRP A 10 -2.85 -11.52 5.29
CA TRP A 10 -3.50 -12.22 4.18
C TRP A 10 -2.62 -13.37 3.74
N THR A 11 -3.22 -14.55 3.57
CA THR A 11 -2.52 -15.75 3.13
C THR A 11 -3.21 -16.35 1.91
N SER A 12 -2.43 -16.98 1.04
CA SER A 12 -2.93 -17.72 -0.11
C SER A 12 -2.62 -19.21 -0.01
N ALA A 13 -3.29 -20.02 -0.83
CA ALA A 13 -3.00 -21.45 -0.96
C ALA A 13 -1.57 -21.71 -1.48
N SER A 14 -0.99 -20.78 -2.22
CA SER A 14 0.37 -20.87 -2.77
C SER A 14 1.45 -20.39 -1.80
N HIS A 15 1.17 -20.36 -0.49
CA HIS A 15 2.08 -19.92 0.57
C HIS A 15 2.59 -18.46 0.43
N ILE A 16 1.89 -17.62 -0.35
CA ILE A 16 2.13 -16.17 -0.35
C ILE A 16 1.46 -15.57 0.88
N VAL A 17 2.19 -14.67 1.54
CA VAL A 17 1.73 -13.90 2.69
C VAL A 17 1.88 -12.42 2.39
N VAL A 18 0.83 -11.65 2.65
CA VAL A 18 0.85 -10.18 2.56
C VAL A 18 0.38 -9.62 3.89
N GLN A 19 1.22 -8.81 4.52
CA GLN A 19 0.85 -8.02 5.70
C GLN A 19 0.48 -6.62 5.24
N THR A 20 -0.66 -6.09 5.70
CA THR A 20 -1.12 -4.74 5.35
C THR A 20 -1.55 -3.96 6.59
N ARG A 21 -1.47 -2.63 6.56
CA ARG A 21 -2.13 -1.73 7.52
C ARG A 21 -2.86 -0.65 6.75
N ASP A 22 -4.17 -0.54 6.99
CA ASP A 22 -5.06 0.41 6.29
C ASP A 22 -4.96 0.35 4.74
N GLY A 23 -4.70 -0.85 4.21
CA GLY A 23 -4.51 -1.08 2.78
C GLY A 23 -3.08 -0.87 2.28
N ARG A 24 -2.18 -0.20 3.02
CA ARG A 24 -0.74 -0.18 2.67
C ARG A 24 -0.13 -1.54 2.93
N VAL A 25 0.61 -2.09 1.97
CA VAL A 25 1.40 -3.31 2.17
C VAL A 25 2.55 -2.97 3.11
N LEU A 26 2.78 -3.77 4.13
CA LEU A 26 3.92 -3.62 5.01
C LEU A 26 5.02 -4.59 4.60
N ARG A 27 4.67 -5.87 4.53
CA ARG A 27 5.60 -6.96 4.23
C ARG A 27 4.96 -7.97 3.29
N THR A 28 5.77 -8.62 2.49
CA THR A 28 5.36 -9.78 1.70
C THR A 28 6.33 -10.94 1.90
N ALA A 29 5.83 -12.16 1.74
CA ALA A 29 6.64 -13.36 1.66
C ALA A 29 6.08 -14.30 0.60
N GLY A 30 6.95 -15.07 -0.06
CA GLY A 30 6.57 -16.05 -1.08
C GLY A 30 6.36 -15.49 -2.49
N LEU A 31 6.49 -14.17 -2.70
CA LEU A 31 6.56 -13.58 -4.05
C LEU A 31 7.98 -13.71 -4.64
N PRO A 32 8.18 -13.57 -5.96
CA PRO A 32 9.52 -13.57 -6.57
C PRO A 32 10.46 -12.50 -6.00
N HIS A 33 9.89 -11.31 -5.70
CA HIS A 33 10.57 -10.21 -5.02
C HIS A 33 9.67 -9.75 -3.87
N ASN A 34 10.27 -9.46 -2.71
CA ASN A 34 9.51 -9.15 -1.50
C ASN A 34 10.00 -7.87 -0.83
N ARG A 35 9.06 -7.13 -0.24
CA ARG A 35 9.41 -6.17 0.80
C ARG A 35 9.48 -6.88 2.14
N THR A 36 10.67 -6.93 2.72
CA THR A 36 10.92 -7.64 3.99
C THR A 36 10.52 -6.78 5.18
N ASP A 37 10.76 -5.47 5.11
CA ASP A 37 10.33 -4.53 6.13
C ASP A 37 10.03 -3.13 5.55
N ILE A 38 9.19 -2.38 6.25
CA ILE A 38 8.97 -0.96 5.99
C ILE A 38 8.68 -0.24 7.30
N ARG A 39 9.33 0.91 7.49
CA ARG A 39 9.09 1.80 8.63
C ARG A 39 8.92 3.24 8.17
N LEU A 40 8.00 3.94 8.82
CA LEU A 40 7.81 5.37 8.60
C LEU A 40 8.94 6.12 9.31
N ILE A 41 9.60 7.02 8.59
CA ILE A 41 10.63 7.93 9.13
C ILE A 41 10.03 9.32 9.35
N ARG A 42 9.17 9.79 8.44
CA ARG A 42 8.52 11.10 8.51
C ARG A 42 7.15 11.08 7.84
N GLY A 43 6.21 11.83 8.40
CA GLY A 43 4.84 11.99 7.88
C GLY A 43 3.82 11.19 8.67
N GLU A 44 2.69 10.86 8.05
CA GLU A 44 1.66 9.99 8.63
C GLU A 44 1.78 8.55 8.10
N GLY A 45 1.53 7.57 8.96
CA GLY A 45 1.62 6.15 8.61
C GLY A 45 0.30 5.59 8.09
N GLY A 46 0.37 4.52 7.30
CA GLY A 46 -0.81 3.85 6.76
C GLY A 46 -1.18 4.35 5.36
N ALA A 47 -2.47 4.31 5.01
CA ALA A 47 -2.95 4.89 3.75
C ALA A 47 -2.86 6.43 3.77
N PRO A 48 -2.70 7.08 2.61
CA PRO A 48 -2.63 8.54 2.53
C PRO A 48 -3.92 9.23 2.99
N ALA A 49 -3.79 10.49 3.45
CA ALA A 49 -4.92 11.29 3.90
C ALA A 49 -5.87 11.66 2.75
N LEU A 50 -7.18 11.57 3.00
CA LEU A 50 -8.26 11.82 2.03
C LEU A 50 -8.32 13.26 1.47
N GLN A 51 -7.65 14.21 2.09
CA GLN A 51 -7.68 15.62 1.71
C GLN A 51 -6.27 16.21 1.66
N GLY A 52 -6.03 17.03 0.64
CA GLY A 52 -4.77 17.75 0.48
C GLY A 52 -3.65 16.90 -0.11
N SER A 53 -2.43 17.33 0.18
CA SER A 53 -1.19 16.65 -0.16
C SER A 53 -0.35 16.41 1.07
N ALA A 54 0.39 15.32 1.11
CA ALA A 54 1.26 14.97 2.22
C ALA A 54 2.58 14.39 1.70
N ASP A 55 3.67 14.78 2.36
CA ASP A 55 4.98 14.19 2.13
C ASP A 55 5.25 13.13 3.20
N THR A 56 5.69 11.96 2.75
CA THR A 56 6.13 10.88 3.63
C THR A 56 7.54 10.43 3.25
N VAL A 57 8.29 10.00 4.26
CA VAL A 57 9.58 9.33 4.06
C VAL A 57 9.48 7.97 4.72
N TRP A 58 9.72 6.95 3.92
CA TRP A 58 9.74 5.56 4.33
C TRP A 58 11.16 5.04 4.27
N GLN A 59 11.44 4.10 5.15
CA GLN A 59 12.60 3.25 5.03
C GLN A 59 12.14 1.83 4.75
N GLU A 60 12.66 1.24 3.67
CA GLU A 60 12.29 -0.08 3.18
C GLU A 60 13.50 -1.04 3.11
N ASP A 61 13.22 -2.31 3.36
CA ASP A 61 14.20 -3.39 3.27
C ASP A 61 13.76 -4.42 2.20
N PHE A 62 14.68 -4.72 1.28
CA PHE A 62 14.52 -5.68 0.19
C PHE A 62 15.60 -6.76 0.33
N GLY A 63 15.29 -7.80 1.10
CA GLY A 63 16.26 -8.85 1.45
C GLY A 63 16.83 -9.58 0.24
N ASP A 64 16.00 -9.86 -0.78
CA ASP A 64 16.40 -10.53 -2.02
C ASP A 64 17.39 -9.69 -2.86
N LEU A 65 17.31 -8.37 -2.76
CA LEU A 65 18.21 -7.43 -3.45
C LEU A 65 19.44 -7.06 -2.63
N HIS A 66 19.57 -7.57 -1.39
CA HIS A 66 20.60 -7.15 -0.43
C HIS A 66 20.63 -5.62 -0.27
N ARG A 67 19.44 -5.01 -0.15
CA ARG A 67 19.27 -3.57 0.06
C ARG A 67 18.48 -3.37 1.34
N TYR A 68 19.07 -2.65 2.27
CA TYR A 68 18.49 -2.40 3.59
C TYR A 68 18.56 -0.91 3.88
N SER A 69 17.60 -0.43 4.65
CA SER A 69 17.47 0.97 5.00
C SER A 69 17.36 1.92 3.80
N VAL A 70 16.72 1.46 2.73
CA VAL A 70 16.49 2.26 1.54
C VAL A 70 15.48 3.34 1.86
N LEU A 71 15.86 4.61 1.67
CA LEU A 71 14.95 5.72 1.85
C LEU A 71 14.11 5.92 0.58
N VAL A 72 12.80 6.02 0.77
CA VAL A 72 11.81 6.30 -0.26
C VAL A 72 11.03 7.54 0.17
N THR A 73 11.07 8.59 -0.63
CA THR A 73 10.28 9.81 -0.42
C THR A 73 9.05 9.75 -1.31
N CYS A 74 7.88 9.99 -0.74
CA CYS A 74 6.62 9.97 -1.46
C CYS A 74 5.84 11.27 -1.27
N HIS A 75 5.20 11.73 -2.33
CA HIS A 75 4.25 12.84 -2.31
C HIS A 75 2.86 12.33 -2.67
N SER A 76 1.93 12.39 -1.72
CA SER A 76 0.55 11.95 -1.94
C SER A 76 -0.32 13.11 -2.44
N THR A 77 -1.16 12.87 -3.45
CA THR A 77 -2.15 13.83 -3.95
C THR A 77 -3.50 13.17 -4.17
N ALA A 78 -4.56 13.73 -3.57
CA ALA A 78 -5.93 13.32 -3.85
C ALA A 78 -6.32 13.67 -5.30
N LYS A 79 -6.76 12.66 -6.08
CA LYS A 79 -7.17 12.82 -7.48
C LYS A 79 -8.68 13.05 -7.64
N GLY A 80 -9.47 12.80 -6.59
CA GLY A 80 -10.90 13.05 -6.55
C GLY A 80 -11.73 11.77 -6.41
N ALA A 81 -13.05 11.92 -6.54
CA ALA A 81 -13.98 10.81 -6.38
C ALA A 81 -13.86 9.83 -7.56
N GLU A 82 -13.65 8.56 -7.23
CA GLU A 82 -13.59 7.46 -8.19
C GLU A 82 -14.26 6.25 -7.54
N GLY A 83 -15.24 5.63 -8.20
CA GLY A 83 -15.94 4.47 -7.65
C GLY A 83 -15.18 3.16 -7.90
N VAL A 84 -15.14 2.27 -6.90
CA VAL A 84 -14.64 0.90 -7.09
C VAL A 84 -15.81 -0.03 -7.35
N GLN A 85 -15.81 -0.72 -8.49
CA GLN A 85 -16.78 -1.76 -8.79
C GLN A 85 -16.54 -2.96 -7.86
N ASN A 86 -17.56 -3.36 -7.10
CA ASN A 86 -17.51 -4.54 -6.24
C ASN A 86 -18.77 -5.38 -6.50
N PHE A 87 -18.58 -6.52 -7.18
CA PHE A 87 -19.65 -7.37 -7.71
C PHE A 87 -20.73 -6.56 -8.45
N THR A 88 -21.89 -6.35 -7.82
CA THR A 88 -23.05 -5.65 -8.39
C THR A 88 -23.19 -4.20 -7.94
N SER A 89 -22.32 -3.71 -7.06
CA SER A 89 -22.39 -2.37 -6.47
C SER A 89 -21.14 -1.54 -6.74
N VAL A 90 -21.31 -0.23 -6.88
CA VAL A 90 -20.18 0.70 -6.93
C VAL A 90 -19.96 1.26 -5.53
N ILE A 91 -18.78 1.02 -4.96
CA ILE A 91 -18.37 1.60 -3.69
C ILE A 91 -17.84 3.01 -3.93
N PRO A 92 -18.42 4.06 -3.31
CA PRO A 92 -17.90 5.41 -3.45
C PRO A 92 -16.55 5.54 -2.73
N THR A 93 -15.52 5.94 -3.47
CA THR A 93 -14.18 6.17 -2.91
C THR A 93 -13.55 7.45 -3.44
N VAL A 94 -12.47 7.88 -2.81
CA VAL A 94 -11.56 8.91 -3.31
C VAL A 94 -10.27 8.23 -3.70
N ARG A 95 -9.81 8.48 -4.93
CA ARG A 95 -8.51 8.02 -5.40
C ARG A 95 -7.42 8.96 -4.91
N ILE A 96 -6.35 8.37 -4.40
CA ILE A 96 -5.13 9.07 -4.00
C ILE A 96 -3.95 8.39 -4.67
N ASP A 97 -3.10 9.18 -5.31
CA ASP A 97 -1.84 8.70 -5.88
C ASP A 97 -0.67 9.19 -5.01
N GLU A 98 0.30 8.33 -4.76
CA GLU A 98 1.57 8.64 -4.12
C GLU A 98 2.70 8.48 -5.13
N ASP A 99 3.28 9.60 -5.55
CA ASP A 99 4.47 9.60 -6.40
C ASP A 99 5.70 9.44 -5.51
N CYS A 100 6.38 8.31 -5.63
CA CYS A 100 7.48 7.89 -4.79
C CYS A 100 8.80 7.82 -5.57
N HIS A 101 9.90 8.14 -4.89
CA HIS A 101 11.24 8.05 -5.44
C HIS A 101 12.28 7.61 -4.39
N SER A 102 13.27 6.85 -4.84
CA SER A 102 14.47 6.52 -4.09
C SER A 102 15.73 6.79 -4.91
N ASP A 103 16.54 7.77 -4.48
CA ASP A 103 17.83 8.08 -5.11
C ASP A 103 18.82 6.89 -5.00
N GLN A 104 18.72 6.10 -3.92
CA GLN A 104 19.64 4.97 -3.66
C GLN A 104 19.48 3.83 -4.67
N LEU A 105 18.29 3.73 -5.28
CA LEU A 105 17.95 2.66 -6.23
C LEU A 105 17.68 3.18 -7.64
N ASP A 106 17.72 4.50 -7.84
CA ASP A 106 17.23 5.18 -9.05
C ASP A 106 15.85 4.65 -9.46
N TRP A 107 14.94 4.63 -8.49
CA TRP A 107 13.64 3.98 -8.63
C TRP A 107 12.51 4.95 -8.32
N SER A 108 11.65 5.15 -9.32
CA SER A 108 10.44 5.97 -9.23
C SER A 108 9.21 5.14 -9.55
N PHE A 109 8.13 5.36 -8.81
CA PHE A 109 6.88 4.64 -8.99
C PHE A 109 5.71 5.43 -8.39
N THR A 110 4.49 5.06 -8.79
CA THR A 110 3.27 5.67 -8.24
C THR A 110 2.42 4.57 -7.60
N ASN A 111 2.15 4.70 -6.30
CA ASN A 111 1.14 3.88 -5.64
C ASN A 111 -0.22 4.57 -5.77
N SER A 112 -1.30 3.80 -5.88
CA SER A 112 -2.66 4.34 -5.93
C SER A 112 -3.55 3.66 -4.90
N TYR A 113 -4.39 4.44 -4.22
CA TYR A 113 -5.29 4.00 -3.17
C TYR A 113 -6.70 4.53 -3.43
N TRP A 114 -7.70 3.66 -3.27
CA TRP A 114 -9.12 4.01 -3.35
C TRP A 114 -9.73 3.87 -1.97
N ILE A 115 -9.93 5.02 -1.32
CA ILE A 115 -10.28 5.07 0.10
C ILE A 115 -11.72 5.57 0.25
N SER A 116 -12.52 4.84 1.01
CA SER A 116 -13.90 5.24 1.31
C SER A 116 -13.90 6.48 2.21
N PRO A 117 -14.55 7.59 1.80
CA PRO A 117 -14.64 8.79 2.63
C PRO A 117 -15.53 8.61 3.86
N LYS A 118 -16.32 7.53 3.91
CA LYS A 118 -17.25 7.24 5.01
C LYS A 118 -16.55 6.73 6.27
N ASP A 119 -15.53 5.90 6.10
CA ASP A 119 -14.90 5.12 7.18
C ASP A 119 -13.38 5.00 7.06
N GLY A 120 -12.76 5.61 6.03
CA GLY A 120 -11.32 5.54 5.80
C GLY A 120 -10.82 4.18 5.29
N GLN A 121 -11.72 3.24 4.96
CA GLN A 121 -11.32 1.93 4.48
C GLN A 121 -10.80 2.01 3.04
N THR A 122 -9.57 1.56 2.84
CA THR A 122 -9.02 1.31 1.50
C THR A 122 -9.68 0.09 0.87
N TRP A 123 -10.44 0.29 -0.22
CA TRP A 123 -11.15 -0.77 -0.96
C TRP A 123 -10.31 -1.37 -2.07
N ARG A 124 -9.46 -0.56 -2.69
CA ARG A 124 -8.51 -1.00 -3.70
C ARG A 124 -7.18 -0.29 -3.48
N SER A 125 -6.09 -0.99 -3.78
CA SER A 125 -4.77 -0.36 -3.86
C SER A 125 -3.93 -1.03 -4.95
N ILE A 126 -3.06 -0.23 -5.57
CA ILE A 126 -2.02 -0.68 -6.49
C ILE A 126 -0.71 -0.18 -5.90
N GLN A 127 0.19 -1.09 -5.56
CA GLN A 127 1.39 -0.75 -4.81
C GLN A 127 2.62 -1.45 -5.37
N TYR A 128 3.70 -0.70 -5.55
CA TYR A 128 5.00 -1.27 -5.86
C TYR A 128 5.70 -1.66 -4.56
N ILE A 129 6.14 -2.92 -4.50
CA ILE A 129 6.78 -3.51 -3.31
C ILE A 129 8.26 -3.81 -3.52
N SER A 130 8.76 -3.71 -4.74
CA SER A 130 10.17 -3.90 -5.10
C SER A 130 10.44 -3.27 -6.47
N PRO A 131 11.66 -2.74 -6.72
CA PRO A 131 12.07 -2.23 -8.04
C PRO A 131 12.17 -3.31 -9.13
N LYS A 132 12.10 -4.60 -8.74
CA LYS A 132 12.20 -5.73 -9.67
C LYS A 132 10.87 -6.47 -9.86
N SER A 133 9.77 -5.94 -9.33
CA SER A 133 8.44 -6.54 -9.46
C SER A 133 7.44 -5.62 -10.10
N ASP A 134 6.49 -6.22 -10.81
CA ASP A 134 5.22 -5.57 -11.16
C ASP A 134 4.45 -5.15 -9.89
N PRO A 135 3.56 -4.14 -10.00
CA PRO A 135 2.79 -3.68 -8.85
C PRO A 135 1.80 -4.72 -8.35
N LEU A 136 1.69 -4.83 -7.03
CA LEU A 136 0.69 -5.65 -6.36
C LEU A 136 -0.65 -4.89 -6.34
N THR A 137 -1.69 -5.50 -6.92
CA THR A 137 -3.07 -5.01 -6.83
C THR A 137 -3.83 -5.77 -5.74
N ILE A 138 -4.43 -5.04 -4.80
CA ILE A 138 -5.27 -5.59 -3.74
C ILE A 138 -6.65 -4.96 -3.83
N GLU A 139 -7.69 -5.79 -3.90
CA GLU A 139 -9.09 -5.36 -3.88
C GLU A 139 -9.84 -6.10 -2.77
N LEU A 140 -10.53 -5.35 -1.91
CA LEU A 140 -11.37 -5.91 -0.86
C LEU A 140 -12.74 -6.26 -1.44
N LEU A 141 -13.04 -7.55 -1.47
CA LEU A 141 -14.33 -8.05 -1.94
C LEU A 141 -15.44 -7.90 -0.90
N ARG A 142 -15.08 -7.91 0.39
CA ARG A 142 -16.02 -7.71 1.50
C ARG A 142 -15.40 -6.81 2.57
N PRO A 143 -16.21 -5.98 3.24
CA PRO A 143 -15.71 -5.24 4.39
C PRO A 143 -15.28 -6.24 5.47
N PRO A 144 -14.21 -5.95 6.21
CA PRO A 144 -13.80 -6.77 7.34
C PRO A 144 -14.88 -6.74 8.42
N SER A 145 -15.12 -7.89 9.05
CA SER A 145 -15.89 -7.94 10.29
C SER A 145 -15.19 -7.08 11.35
N LYS A 146 -15.98 -6.25 12.04
CA LYS A 146 -15.50 -5.48 13.21
C LYS A 146 -15.05 -6.40 14.33
#